data_AF-A0A820JNY8-F1
#
_entry.id   AF-A0A820JNY8-F1
#
_cell.length_a   1.000
_cell.length_b   1.000
_cell.length_c   1.000
_cell.angle_alpha   90.00
_cell.angle_beta   90.00
_cell.angle_gamma   90.00
#
_symmetry.space_group_name_H-M   'P 1'
#
loop_
_entity.id
_entity.type
_entity.pdbx_description
1 polymer ?
#
loop_
_entity_poly.entity_id
_entity_poly.type
_entity_poly.pdbx_seq_one_letter_code
_entity_poly.pdbx_strand_id
1 'polypeptide(L)'
;MKKRILFKDVSNRIELWLGTEYHENGSVYDYLMTHTITIPIMIKMMFTIANGLFYLHVSIDATNGKPALAHRDLKTKNILVKKDLSCCIADLGLAVSEVRQKYSDLRNDNNSNNNEEHNVID
;
A
#
# COMPACT_ATOMS: atom_id res chain seq x y z
N MET A 1 6.03 -12.02 7.00
CA MET A 1 5.26 -12.04 8.26
C MET A 1 5.23 -10.61 8.81
N LYS A 2 4.08 -9.91 8.81
CA LYS A 2 3.98 -8.57 9.42
C LYS A 2 3.88 -8.75 10.93
N LYS A 3 4.92 -8.39 11.69
CA LYS A 3 4.85 -8.28 13.16
C LYS A 3 4.63 -6.82 13.50
N ARG A 4 3.39 -6.49 13.90
CA ARG A 4 3.09 -5.21 14.57
C ARG A 4 3.35 -5.44 16.05
N ILE A 5 4.23 -4.63 16.64
CA ILE A 5 4.54 -4.74 18.07
C ILE A 5 4.05 -3.47 18.75
N LEU A 6 3.27 -3.67 19.81
CA LEU A 6 2.72 -2.60 20.66
C LEU A 6 3.57 -2.54 21.92
N PHE A 7 4.16 -1.38 22.18
CA PHE A 7 4.84 -1.09 23.44
C PHE A 7 4.17 0.10 24.10
N LYS A 8 4.11 0.06 25.44
CA LYS A 8 3.73 1.21 26.26
C LYS A 8 5.00 1.71 26.92
N ASP A 9 5.44 2.90 26.54
CA ASP A 9 6.62 3.53 27.15
C ASP A 9 6.30 3.94 28.60
N VAL A 10 7.35 4.15 29.40
CA VAL A 10 7.34 4.66 30.78
C VAL A 10 6.51 5.94 30.91
N SER A 11 6.41 6.73 29.83
CA SER A 11 5.57 7.93 29.74
C SER A 11 4.05 7.65 29.59
N ASN A 12 3.61 6.39 29.65
CA ASN A 12 2.24 5.94 29.34
C ASN A 12 1.79 6.23 27.90
N ARG A 13 2.71 6.55 26.98
CA ARG A 13 2.44 6.74 25.55
C ARG A 13 2.42 5.40 24.81
N ILE A 14 1.50 5.27 23.86
CA ILE A 14 1.42 4.10 22.99
C ILE A 14 2.36 4.32 21.81
N GLU A 15 3.32 3.41 21.64
CA GLU A 15 4.20 3.39 20.48
C GLU A 15 3.78 2.30 19.50
N LEU A 16 3.75 2.67 18.22
CA LEU A 16 3.37 1.79 17.13
C LEU A 16 4.58 1.56 16.23
N TRP A 17 5.10 0.34 16.27
CA TRP A 17 6.24 -0.06 15.45
C TRP A 17 5.81 -1.04 14.36
N LEU A 18 6.34 -0.84 13.15
CA LEU A 18 6.20 -1.74 12.01
C LEU A 18 7.58 -2.23 11.58
N GLY A 19 7.88 -3.50 11.87
CA GLY A 19 9.10 -4.15 11.39
C GLY A 19 8.90 -4.73 9.98
N THR A 20 9.77 -4.34 9.05
CA THR A 20 9.85 -4.91 7.69
C THR A 20 11.27 -5.37 7.38
N GLU A 21 11.45 -6.09 6.27
CA GLU A 21 12.78 -6.39 5.76
C GLU A 21 13.54 -5.08 5.46
N TYR A 22 14.83 -5.06 5.78
CA TYR A 22 15.72 -3.93 5.51
C TYR A 22 16.40 -4.12 4.15
N HIS A 23 16.48 -3.04 3.38
CA HIS A 23 17.12 -3.02 2.07
C HIS A 23 18.19 -1.92 2.03
N GLU A 24 19.46 -2.33 1.98
CA GLU A 24 20.63 -1.46 2.12
C GLU A 24 20.76 -0.40 1.00
N ASN A 25 20.24 -0.70 -0.19
CA ASN A 25 20.23 0.22 -1.33
C ASN A 25 19.18 1.33 -1.21
N GLY A 26 18.38 1.33 -0.14
CA GLY A 26 17.37 2.35 0.12
C GLY A 26 16.23 2.35 -0.90
N SER A 27 15.61 3.52 -1.09
CA SER A 27 14.57 3.70 -2.09
C SER A 27 15.16 3.90 -3.49
N VAL A 28 14.33 3.77 -4.53
CA VAL A 28 14.72 4.11 -5.91
C VAL A 28 15.16 5.57 -6.00
N TYR A 29 14.55 6.46 -5.22
CA TYR A 29 15.00 7.85 -5.12
C TYR A 29 16.45 7.95 -4.62
N ASP A 30 16.75 7.27 -3.51
CA ASP A 30 18.09 7.31 -2.88
C ASP A 30 19.15 6.67 -3.80
N TYR A 31 18.78 5.54 -4.41
CA TYR A 31 19.67 4.77 -5.29
C TYR A 31 20.06 5.58 -6.53
N LEU A 32 19.10 6.19 -7.21
CA LEU A 32 19.35 6.98 -8.42
C LEU A 32 20.05 8.31 -8.16
N MET A 33 20.05 8.79 -6.92
CA MET A 33 20.78 10.01 -6.54
C MET A 33 22.29 9.79 -6.45
N THR A 34 22.72 8.53 -6.30
CA THR A 34 24.13 8.15 -6.08
C THR A 34 24.68 7.22 -7.15
N HIS A 35 23.81 6.62 -7.98
CA HIS A 35 24.18 5.66 -9.00
C HIS A 35 23.59 6.01 -10.36
N THR A 36 24.37 5.78 -11.41
CA THR A 36 23.85 5.64 -12.78
C THR A 36 23.50 4.18 -13.04
N ILE A 37 22.45 3.93 -13.82
CA ILE A 37 22.00 2.58 -14.15
C ILE A 37 22.19 2.28 -15.64
N THR A 38 22.58 1.05 -15.95
CA THR A 38 22.62 0.55 -17.31
C THR A 38 21.22 0.14 -17.77
N ILE A 39 20.99 0.09 -19.08
CA ILE A 39 19.69 -0.32 -19.65
C ILE A 39 19.20 -1.69 -19.12
N PRO A 40 20.04 -2.74 -19.01
CA PRO A 40 19.59 -4.02 -18.45
C PRO A 40 19.09 -3.92 -17.00
N ILE A 41 19.77 -3.13 -16.16
CA ILE A 41 19.37 -2.90 -14.77
C ILE A 41 18.05 -2.12 -14.73
N MET A 42 17.92 -1.09 -15.55
CA MET A 42 16.69 -0.30 -15.67
C MET A 42 15.49 -1.18 -16.01
N ILE A 43 15.64 -2.07 -17.01
CA ILE A 43 14.58 -3.00 -17.39
C ILE A 43 14.22 -3.93 -16.23
N LYS A 44 15.21 -4.48 -15.51
CA LYS A 44 14.98 -5.34 -14.33
C LYS A 44 14.19 -4.60 -13.24
N MET A 45 14.60 -3.38 -12.91
CA MET A 45 13.93 -2.56 -11.90
C MET A 45 12.49 -2.25 -12.33
N MET A 46 12.28 -1.76 -13.55
CA MET A 46 10.94 -1.45 -14.07
C MET A 46 10.02 -2.68 -14.10
N PHE A 47 10.53 -3.82 -14.55
CA PHE A 47 9.77 -5.07 -14.60
C PHE A 47 9.31 -5.52 -13.21
N THR A 48 10.20 -5.46 -12.21
CA THR A 48 9.86 -5.88 -10.84
C THR A 48 8.91 -4.90 -10.15
N ILE A 49 9.00 -3.60 -10.42
CA ILE A 49 8.01 -2.60 -9.99
C ILE A 49 6.63 -2.89 -10.60
N ALA A 50 6.57 -3.09 -11.92
CA ALA A 50 5.33 -3.34 -12.63
C ALA A 50 4.65 -4.63 -12.14
N ASN A 51 5.42 -5.71 -11.94
CA ASN A 51 4.90 -6.95 -11.36
C ASN A 51 4.40 -6.76 -9.92
N GLY A 52 5.12 -6.01 -9.09
CA GLY A 52 4.67 -5.66 -7.74
C GLY A 52 3.34 -4.91 -7.77
N LEU A 53 3.19 -3.94 -8.68
CA LEU A 53 1.97 -3.15 -8.81
C LEU A 53 0.81 -3.98 -9.36
N PHE A 54 1.06 -4.82 -10.37
CA PHE A 54 0.09 -5.78 -10.89
C PHE A 54 -0.40 -6.70 -9.76
N TYR A 55 0.51 -7.25 -8.95
CA TYR A 55 0.15 -8.04 -7.78
C TYR A 55 -0.68 -7.25 -6.74
N LEU A 56 -0.48 -5.94 -6.62
CA LEU A 56 -1.33 -5.11 -5.77
C LEU A 56 -2.74 -4.98 -6.34
N HIS A 57 -2.87 -4.73 -7.64
CA HIS A 57 -4.13 -4.39 -8.31
C HIS A 57 -5.03 -5.59 -8.64
N VAL A 58 -4.48 -6.80 -8.74
CA VAL A 58 -5.27 -7.99 -9.06
C VAL A 58 -5.96 -8.55 -7.81
N SER A 59 -7.26 -8.84 -7.94
CA SER A 59 -7.97 -9.70 -6.99
C SER A 59 -7.61 -11.15 -7.25
N ILE A 60 -7.32 -11.90 -6.18
CA ILE A 60 -7.02 -13.33 -6.24
C ILE A 60 -8.13 -14.06 -5.52
N ASP A 61 -8.96 -14.77 -6.28
CA ASP A 61 -10.12 -15.51 -5.76
C ASP A 61 -9.68 -16.94 -5.38
N ALA A 62 -9.16 -17.07 -4.16
CA ALA A 62 -8.79 -18.35 -3.55
C ALA A 62 -9.35 -18.41 -2.11
N THR A 63 -9.24 -19.57 -1.45
CA THR A 63 -9.77 -19.79 -0.08
C THR A 63 -9.23 -18.78 0.95
N ASN A 64 -8.06 -18.18 0.68
CA ASN A 64 -7.47 -17.04 1.42
C ASN A 64 -7.12 -15.90 0.45
N GLY A 65 -8.08 -15.57 -0.42
CA GLY A 65 -7.92 -14.61 -1.48
C GLY A 65 -7.44 -13.24 -1.02
N LYS A 66 -6.82 -12.50 -1.94
CA LYS A 66 -6.34 -11.14 -1.70
C LYS A 66 -7.18 -10.20 -2.57
N PRO A 67 -7.93 -9.25 -1.98
CA PRO A 67 -8.67 -8.28 -2.78
C PRO A 67 -7.70 -7.36 -3.52
N ALA A 68 -8.16 -6.79 -4.64
CA ALA A 68 -7.43 -5.72 -5.31
C ALA A 68 -7.15 -4.57 -4.33
N LEU A 69 -5.93 -4.03 -4.37
CA LEU A 69 -5.44 -2.99 -3.47
C LEU A 69 -4.84 -1.84 -4.28
N ALA A 70 -5.43 -0.65 -4.18
CA ALA A 70 -4.87 0.58 -4.72
C ALA A 70 -3.85 1.18 -3.74
N HIS A 71 -2.61 1.42 -4.19
CA HIS A 71 -1.52 1.94 -3.35
C HIS A 71 -1.74 3.39 -2.87
N ARG A 72 -2.19 4.27 -3.79
CA ARG A 72 -2.52 5.70 -3.58
C ARG A 72 -1.37 6.65 -3.20
N ASP A 73 -0.20 6.17 -2.81
CA ASP A 73 1.00 7.00 -2.61
C ASP A 73 2.24 6.44 -3.34
N LEU A 74 2.06 6.07 -4.62
CA LEU A 74 3.15 5.47 -5.40
C LEU A 74 4.13 6.55 -5.86
N LYS A 75 5.37 6.47 -5.36
CA LYS A 75 6.47 7.39 -5.68
C LYS A 75 7.79 6.67 -5.50
N THR A 76 8.87 7.19 -6.08
CA THR A 76 10.21 6.56 -6.02
C THR A 76 10.74 6.35 -4.61
N LYS A 77 10.34 7.20 -3.65
CA LYS A 77 10.65 7.03 -2.21
C LYS A 77 9.96 5.84 -1.55
N ASN A 78 8.83 5.38 -2.12
CA ASN A 78 8.03 4.25 -1.61
C ASN A 78 8.32 2.96 -2.41
N ILE A 79 9.41 2.93 -3.18
CA ILE A 79 9.87 1.74 -3.90
C ILE A 79 11.29 1.47 -3.40
N LEU A 80 11.53 0.30 -2.83
CA LEU A 80 12.84 -0.09 -2.28
C LEU A 80 13.63 -0.91 -3.30
N VAL A 81 14.94 -0.72 -3.31
CA VAL A 81 15.88 -1.47 -4.16
C VAL A 81 16.51 -2.59 -3.33
N LYS A 82 16.38 -3.83 -3.78
CA LYS A 82 16.98 -4.99 -3.12
C LYS A 82 18.46 -5.14 -3.51
N LYS A 83 19.17 -6.02 -2.80
CA LYS A 83 20.58 -6.33 -3.06
C LYS A 83 20.84 -6.85 -4.48
N ASP A 84 19.89 -7.58 -5.06
CA ASP A 84 19.99 -8.10 -6.43
C ASP A 84 19.52 -7.10 -7.50
N LEU A 85 19.22 -5.84 -7.13
CA LEU A 85 18.67 -4.79 -7.99
C LEU A 85 17.23 -5.05 -8.49
N SER A 86 16.52 -6.03 -7.92
CA SER A 86 15.05 -6.05 -8.02
C SER A 86 14.44 -5.00 -7.10
N CYS A 87 13.19 -4.61 -7.38
CA CYS A 87 12.47 -3.61 -6.59
C CYS A 87 11.26 -4.23 -5.86
N CYS A 88 10.86 -3.62 -4.74
CA CYS A 88 9.61 -3.93 -4.06
C CYS A 88 8.87 -2.65 -3.65
N ILE A 89 7.54 -2.72 -3.59
CA ILE A 89 6.68 -1.60 -3.21
C ILE A 89 6.55 -1.57 -1.68
N ALA A 90 6.75 -0.39 -1.09
CA ALA A 90 6.67 -0.12 0.34
C ALA A 90 5.60 0.94 0.65
N ASP A 91 5.32 1.14 1.94
CA ASP A 91 4.35 2.11 2.46
C ASP A 91 2.91 1.99 1.93
N LEU A 92 2.19 1.01 2.49
CA LEU A 92 0.76 0.81 2.23
C LEU A 92 -0.14 1.59 3.20
N GLY A 93 0.36 2.64 3.86
CA GLY A 93 -0.38 3.38 4.89
C GLY A 93 -1.66 4.04 4.37
N LEU A 94 -1.66 4.43 3.09
CA LEU A 94 -2.80 5.06 2.41
C LEU A 94 -3.57 4.12 1.48
N ALA A 95 -3.17 2.84 1.43
CA ALA A 95 -3.74 1.89 0.49
C ALA A 95 -5.21 1.58 0.80
N VAL A 96 -5.99 1.34 -0.25
CA VAL A 96 -7.43 1.00 -0.16
C VAL A 96 -7.69 -0.30 -0.86
N SER A 97 -8.40 -1.22 -0.20
CA SER A 97 -8.87 -2.45 -0.82
C SER A 97 -10.21 -2.22 -1.50
N GLU A 98 -10.43 -2.92 -2.61
CA GLU A 98 -11.70 -2.93 -3.35
C GLU A 98 -12.89 -3.23 -2.42
N VAL A 99 -12.72 -4.18 -1.50
CA VAL A 99 -13.74 -4.55 -0.51
C VAL A 99 -14.11 -3.35 0.38
N ARG A 100 -13.11 -2.61 0.88
CA ARG A 100 -13.36 -1.42 1.72
C ARG A 100 -14.06 -0.31 0.94
N GLN A 101 -13.71 -0.15 -0.34
CA GLN A 101 -14.37 0.82 -1.21
C GLN A 101 -15.85 0.47 -1.38
N LYS A 102 -16.17 -0.78 -1.74
CA LYS A 102 -17.56 -1.27 -1.88
C LYS A 102 -18.41 -1.03 -0.62
N TYR A 103 -17.87 -1.29 0.58
CA TYR A 103 -18.59 -1.00 1.83
C TYR A 103 -18.85 0.49 2.06
N SER A 104 -17.94 1.36 1.62
CA SER A 104 -18.09 2.80 1.76
C SER A 104 -19.18 3.33 0.84
N ASP A 105 -19.22 2.82 -0.39
CA ASP A 105 -20.20 3.20 -1.41
C ASP A 105 -21.62 2.78 -0.96
N LEU A 106 -21.80 1.53 -0.50
CA LEU A 106 -23.09 1.04 0.04
C LEU A 106 -23.60 1.83 1.26
N ARG A 107 -22.70 2.35 2.10
CA ARG A 107 -23.09 3.13 3.28
C ARG A 107 -23.61 4.51 2.90
N ASN A 108 -23.09 5.10 1.82
CA ASN A 108 -23.53 6.41 1.33
C ASN A 108 -24.91 6.32 0.66
N ASP A 109 -25.20 5.23 -0.05
CA ASP A 109 -26.52 5.00 -0.65
C ASP A 109 -27.63 4.91 0.43
N ASN A 110 -27.38 4.15 1.50
CA ASN A 110 -28.34 4.00 2.60
C ASN A 110 -28.62 5.32 3.35
N ASN A 111 -27.64 6.21 3.44
CA ASN A 111 -27.81 7.48 4.16
C ASN A 111 -28.53 8.54 3.32
N SER A 112 -28.54 8.39 1.99
CA SER A 112 -29.32 9.25 1.09
C SER A 112 -30.81 8.92 1.19
N ASN A 113 -31.16 7.63 1.28
CA ASN A 113 -32.55 7.18 1.42
C ASN A 113 -33.19 7.62 2.75
N ASN A 114 -32.43 7.70 3.85
CA ASN A 114 -32.97 8.12 5.15
C ASN A 114 -33.21 9.63 5.28
N ASN A 115 -32.70 10.46 4.37
CA ASN A 115 -32.91 11.91 4.39
C ASN A 115 -34.11 12.36 3.55
N GLU A 116 -34.74 11.45 2.79
CA GLU A 116 -35.95 11.76 2.00
C GLU A 116 -37.25 11.49 2.77
N GLU A 117 -37.25 10.62 3.79
CA GLU A 117 -38.47 10.30 4.57
C GLU A 117 -38.85 11.36 5.63
N HIS A 118 -37.99 12.34 5.93
CA HIS A 118 -38.30 13.38 6.93
C HIS A 118 -38.80 14.73 6.35
N ASN A 119 -38.98 14.82 5.03
CA ASN A 119 -39.50 16.03 4.34
C ASN A 119 -40.94 15.87 3.80
N VAL A 120 -41.69 14.85 4.24
CA VAL A 120 -43.09 14.62 3.84
C VAL A 120 -44.01 14.66 5.05
N ILE A 121 -44.04 15.77 5.78
CA ILE A 121 -45.19 16.15 6.61
C ILE A 121 -45.30 17.68 6.56
N ASP A 122 -46.28 18.17 5.77
CA ASP A 122 -46.82 19.53 5.87
C ASP A 122 -47.49 19.76 7.24
#